data_AF-A0A0Q6ZH24-F1
#
_entry.id   AF-A0A0Q6ZH24-F1
#
_cell.length_a   1.000
_cell.length_b   1.000
_cell.length_c   1.000
_cell.angle_alpha   90.00
_cell.angle_beta   90.00
_cell.angle_gamma   90.00
#
_symmetry.space_group_name_H-M   'P 1'
#
loop_
_entity.id
_entity.type
_entity.pdbx_description
1 polymer ?
#
loop_
_entity_poly.entity_id
_entity_poly.type
_entity_poly.pdbx_seq_one_letter_code
_entity_poly.pdbx_strand_id
1 'polypeptide(L)'
;MKLHPFAGLLAGFVLWSVAFLLLYGVQATGCKLGWHETPLGPTSLLRGMLSAMVLTTLVLFHLMERHWLKPVAGATEDERRRLLHISRLANLAAAAATLATFAGIFWLTLC
;
A
#
# COMPACT_ATOMS: atom_id res chain seq x y z
N MET A 1 10.43 3.53 -19.60
CA MET A 1 11.39 4.27 -18.77
C MET A 1 12.28 3.26 -18.06
N LYS A 2 13.61 3.39 -18.15
CA LYS A 2 14.57 2.46 -17.53
C LYS A 2 14.72 2.87 -16.06
N LEU A 3 13.97 2.27 -15.14
CA LEU A 3 14.15 2.55 -13.72
C LEU A 3 15.32 1.72 -13.18
N HIS A 4 16.26 2.39 -12.53
CA HIS A 4 17.34 1.73 -11.80
C HIS A 4 16.72 0.84 -10.70
N PRO A 5 17.24 -0.37 -10.43
CA PRO A 5 16.64 -1.29 -9.45
C PRO A 5 16.44 -0.66 -8.06
N PHE A 6 17.33 0.26 -7.68
CA PHE A 6 17.22 1.05 -6.45
C PHE A 6 15.98 1.95 -6.40
N ALA A 7 15.57 2.50 -7.54
CA ALA A 7 14.35 3.30 -7.65
C ALA A 7 13.10 2.46 -7.41
N GLY A 8 13.10 1.17 -7.76
CA GLY A 8 11.99 0.27 -7.46
C GLY A 8 11.82 0.00 -5.96
N LEU A 9 12.94 -0.14 -5.23
CA LEU A 9 12.94 -0.27 -3.77
C LEU A 9 12.38 0.99 -3.10
N LEU A 10 12.89 2.17 -3.51
CA LEU A 10 12.42 3.46 -2.99
C LEU A 10 10.95 3.71 -3.32
N ALA A 11 10.50 3.37 -4.53
CA ALA A 11 9.12 3.56 -4.94
C ALA A 11 8.13 2.78 -4.05
N GLY A 12 8.47 1.55 -3.69
CA GLY A 12 7.65 0.74 -2.79
C GLY A 12 7.54 1.35 -1.39
N PHE A 13 8.66 1.81 -0.85
CA PHE A 13 8.68 2.48 0.45
C PHE A 13 7.87 3.79 0.44
N VAL A 14 8.06 4.62 -0.58
CA VAL A 14 7.33 5.89 -0.73
C VAL A 14 5.82 5.63 -0.88
N LEU A 15 5.43 4.66 -1.71
CA LEU A 15 4.03 4.27 -1.88
C LEU A 15 3.42 3.84 -0.55
N TRP A 16 4.13 3.00 0.21
CA TRP A 16 3.68 2.56 1.53
C TRP A 16 3.50 3.73 2.51
N SER A 17 4.48 4.63 2.61
CA SER A 17 4.43 5.80 3.51
C SER A 17 3.27 6.74 3.16
N VAL A 18 3.05 7.03 1.88
CA VAL A 18 1.94 7.88 1.43
C VAL A 18 0.60 7.22 1.73
N ALA A 19 0.44 5.93 1.42
CA ALA A 19 -0.79 5.20 1.71
C ALA A 19 -1.09 5.16 3.21
N PHE A 20 -0.08 4.92 4.05
CA PHE A 20 -0.22 4.92 5.50
C PHE A 20 -0.70 6.28 6.03
N LEU A 21 -0.06 7.38 5.60
CA LEU A 21 -0.44 8.73 6.01
C LEU A 21 -1.87 9.09 5.57
N LEU A 22 -2.26 8.71 4.35
CA LEU A 22 -3.59 8.98 3.84
C LEU A 22 -4.66 8.18 4.59
N LEU A 23 -4.44 6.88 4.82
CA LEU A 23 -5.37 6.03 5.58
C LEU A 23 -5.55 6.57 7.01
N TYR A 24 -4.46 6.89 7.69
CA TYR A 24 -4.50 7.44 9.03
C TYR A 24 -5.19 8.81 9.08
N GLY A 25 -4.84 9.69 8.13
CA GLY A 25 -5.45 11.03 8.02
C GLY A 25 -6.96 10.94 7.76
N VAL A 26 -7.39 10.12 6.79
CA VAL A 26 -8.81 9.92 6.49
C VAL A 26 -9.55 9.30 7.67
N GLN A 27 -8.94 8.37 8.40
CA GLN A 27 -9.54 7.81 9.61
C GLN A 27 -9.79 8.90 10.66
N ALA A 28 -8.76 9.69 11.02
CA ALA A 28 -8.88 10.74 12.02
C ALA A 28 -9.87 11.84 11.61
N THR A 29 -9.79 12.30 10.35
CA THR A 29 -10.70 13.30 9.79
C THR A 29 -12.14 12.77 9.72
N GLY A 30 -12.33 11.53 9.26
CA GLY A 30 -13.64 10.90 9.16
C GLY A 30 -14.30 10.67 10.51
N CYS A 31 -13.53 10.32 11.54
CA CYS A 31 -14.04 10.26 12.92
C CYS A 31 -14.48 11.65 13.39
N LYS A 32 -13.68 12.69 13.16
CA LYS A 32 -14.02 14.05 13.62
C LYS A 32 -15.23 14.64 12.88
N LEU A 33 -15.41 14.29 11.61
CA LEU A 33 -16.53 14.73 10.77
C LEU A 33 -17.79 13.85 10.92
N GLY A 34 -17.76 12.79 11.73
CA GLY A 34 -18.91 11.91 11.95
C GLY A 34 -19.23 10.97 10.78
N TRP A 35 -18.27 10.71 9.88
CA TRP A 35 -18.46 9.78 8.75
C TRP A 35 -18.67 8.33 9.20
N HIS A 36 -18.31 7.99 10.44
CA HIS A 36 -18.62 6.70 11.03
C HIS A 36 -20.12 6.52 11.30
N GLU A 37 -20.86 7.60 11.54
CA GLU A 37 -22.31 7.59 11.78
C GLU A 37 -23.12 7.64 10.48
N THR A 38 -22.47 7.96 9.36
CA THR A 38 -23.13 8.02 8.06
C THR A 38 -23.27 6.60 7.49
N PRO A 39 -24.49 6.08 7.32
CA PRO A 39 -24.69 4.72 6.83
C PRO A 39 -24.33 4.61 5.34
N LEU A 40 -23.63 3.55 4.98
CA LEU A 40 -23.29 3.17 3.61
C LEU A 40 -23.55 1.67 3.43
N GLY A 41 -24.82 1.31 3.16
CA GLY A 41 -25.25 -0.08 3.09
C GLY A 41 -25.15 -0.78 4.45
N PRO A 42 -24.52 -1.97 4.57
CA PRO A 42 -24.35 -2.67 5.84
C PRO A 42 -23.20 -2.11 6.71
N THR A 43 -22.42 -1.15 6.20
CA THR A 43 -21.29 -0.54 6.90
C THR A 43 -21.44 0.98 6.97
N SER A 44 -20.48 1.67 7.62
CA SER A 44 -20.42 3.13 7.60
C SER A 44 -19.59 3.67 6.43
N LEU A 45 -19.85 4.91 6.06
CA LEU A 45 -19.13 5.61 4.99
C LEU A 45 -17.62 5.61 5.24
N LEU A 46 -17.21 5.84 6.49
CA LEU A 46 -15.80 5.78 6.89
C LEU A 46 -15.18 4.40 6.64
N ARG A 47 -15.88 3.32 7.02
CA ARG A 47 -15.39 1.95 6.81
C ARG A 47 -15.26 1.64 5.33
N GLY A 48 -16.25 2.03 4.52
CA GLY A 48 -16.22 1.85 3.06
C GLY A 48 -15.04 2.56 2.40
N MET A 49 -14.80 3.84 2.74
CA MET A 49 -13.67 4.61 2.22
C MET A 49 -12.33 3.98 2.58
N LEU A 50 -12.13 3.64 3.85
CA LEU A 50 -10.89 3.04 4.33
C LEU A 50 -10.62 1.68 3.67
N SER A 51 -11.63 0.82 3.55
CA SER A 51 -11.51 -0.45 2.83
C SER A 51 -11.14 -0.24 1.35
N ALA A 52 -11.77 0.73 0.68
CA ALA A 52 -11.44 1.07 -0.70
C ALA A 52 -9.99 1.56 -0.86
N MET A 53 -9.50 2.38 0.07
CA MET A 53 -8.11 2.87 0.07
C MET A 53 -7.11 1.74 0.31
N VAL A 54 -7.39 0.80 1.22
CA VAL A 54 -6.55 -0.39 1.42
C VAL A 54 -6.49 -1.23 0.15
N LEU A 55 -7.64 -1.51 -0.47
CA LEU A 55 -7.70 -2.27 -1.72
C LEU A 55 -6.92 -1.57 -2.84
N THR A 56 -7.09 -0.25 -2.98
CA THR A 56 -6.36 0.55 -3.97
C THR A 56 -4.86 0.47 -3.74
N THR A 57 -4.41 0.53 -2.49
CA THR A 57 -2.99 0.40 -2.12
C THR A 57 -2.42 -0.96 -2.52
N LEU A 58 -3.15 -2.05 -2.27
CA LEU A 58 -2.73 -3.40 -2.67
C LEU A 58 -2.66 -3.54 -4.19
N VAL A 59 -3.62 -2.97 -4.92
CA VAL A 59 -3.60 -2.93 -6.39
C VAL A 59 -2.37 -2.16 -6.89
N LEU A 60 -2.02 -1.03 -6.26
CA LEU A 60 -0.83 -0.26 -6.63
C LEU A 60 0.46 -1.04 -6.39
N PHE A 61 0.60 -1.77 -5.27
CA PHE A 61 1.74 -2.66 -5.06
C PHE A 61 1.85 -3.73 -6.15
N HIS A 62 0.74 -4.38 -6.51
CA HIS A 62 0.72 -5.39 -7.57
C HIS A 62 1.08 -4.83 -8.94
N LEU A 63 0.55 -3.64 -9.28
CA LEU A 63 0.89 -2.95 -10.53
C LEU A 63 2.36 -2.55 -10.56
N MET A 64 2.90 -2.06 -9.44
CA MET A 64 4.31 -1.72 -9.33
C MET A 64 5.21 -2.94 -9.53
N GLU A 65 4.88 -4.09 -8.93
CA GLU A 65 5.62 -5.33 -9.17
C GLU A 65 5.56 -5.78 -10.63
N ARG A 66 4.40 -5.72 -11.26
CA ARG A 66 4.24 -6.13 -12.67
C ARG A 66 4.93 -5.22 -13.66
N HIS A 67 4.85 -3.91 -13.45
CA HIS A 67 5.26 -2.92 -14.45
C HIS A 67 6.66 -2.36 -14.21
N TRP A 68 7.09 -2.21 -12.95
CA TRP A 68 8.30 -1.49 -12.60
C TRP A 68 9.44 -2.40 -12.15
N LEU A 69 9.17 -3.57 -11.56
CA LEU A 69 10.19 -4.56 -11.22
C LEU A 69 10.55 -5.50 -12.39
N LYS A 70 10.62 -4.96 -13.61
CA LYS A 70 11.02 -5.70 -14.80
C LYS A 70 12.55 -5.73 -14.96
N PRO A 71 13.13 -6.83 -15.49
CA PRO A 71 14.56 -6.91 -15.71
C PRO A 71 15.02 -5.86 -16.73
N VAL A 72 15.96 -4.99 -16.31
CA VAL A 72 16.64 -4.04 -17.19
C VAL A 72 17.75 -4.76 -17.94
N ALA A 73 17.77 -4.66 -19.27
CA ALA A 73 18.83 -5.23 -20.10
C ALA A 73 20.16 -4.49 -19.86
N GLY A 74 21.22 -5.21 -19.47
CA GLY A 74 22.60 -4.70 -19.48
C GLY A 74 23.33 -4.53 -18.13
N ALA A 75 22.79 -4.98 -16.99
CA ALA A 75 23.53 -4.99 -15.70
C ALA A 75 24.00 -6.40 -15.33
N THR A 76 25.09 -6.49 -14.55
CA THR A 76 25.66 -7.74 -14.02
C THR A 76 24.56 -8.59 -13.37
N GLU A 77 24.37 -9.83 -13.86
CA GLU A 77 23.21 -10.68 -13.53
C GLU A 77 23.01 -10.85 -12.01
N ASP A 78 24.08 -11.11 -11.24
CA ASP A 78 23.98 -11.51 -9.83
C ASP A 78 23.55 -10.40 -8.86
N GLU A 79 24.12 -9.20 -8.98
CA GLU A 79 23.75 -8.06 -8.12
C GLU A 79 22.33 -7.59 -8.43
N ARG A 80 21.96 -7.57 -9.71
CA ARG A 80 20.62 -7.23 -10.18
C ARG A 80 19.57 -8.22 -9.65
N ARG A 81 19.84 -9.53 -9.71
CA ARG A 81 18.93 -10.57 -9.22
C ARG A 81 18.69 -10.43 -7.72
N ARG A 82 19.75 -10.13 -6.96
CA ARG A 82 19.66 -9.87 -5.52
C ARG A 82 18.82 -8.63 -5.20
N LEU A 83 19.08 -7.50 -5.87
CA LEU A 83 18.31 -6.26 -5.67
C LEU A 83 16.81 -6.43 -6.00
N LEU A 84 16.49 -7.13 -7.09
CA LEU A 84 15.10 -7.44 -7.45
C LEU A 84 14.44 -8.34 -6.40
N HIS A 85 15.17 -9.33 -5.89
CA HIS A 85 14.66 -10.23 -4.85
C HIS A 85 14.37 -9.48 -3.55
N ILE A 86 15.29 -8.61 -3.11
CA ILE A 86 15.12 -7.75 -1.93
C ILE A 86 13.94 -6.81 -2.13
N SER A 87 13.80 -6.20 -3.30
CA SER A 87 12.71 -5.26 -3.59
C SER A 87 11.33 -5.94 -3.56
N ARG A 88 11.23 -7.18 -4.06
CA ARG A 88 10.00 -7.98 -3.95
C ARG A 88 9.68 -8.34 -2.51
N LEU A 89 10.66 -8.81 -1.75
CA LEU A 89 10.49 -9.11 -0.33
C LEU A 89 10.04 -7.86 0.45
N ALA A 90 10.64 -6.71 0.17
CA ALA A 90 10.27 -5.44 0.80
C ALA A 90 8.83 -5.02 0.46
N ASN A 91 8.41 -5.13 -0.81
CA ASN A 91 7.03 -4.85 -1.20
C ASN A 91 6.04 -5.80 -0.56
N LEU A 92 6.37 -7.09 -0.50
CA LEU A 92 5.50 -8.10 0.10
C LEU A 92 5.38 -7.90 1.61
N ALA A 93 6.49 -7.57 2.28
CA ALA A 93 6.51 -7.18 3.69
C ALA A 93 5.69 -5.89 3.93
N ALA A 94 5.80 -4.90 3.05
CA ALA A 94 5.03 -3.66 3.14
C ALA A 94 3.52 -3.92 2.98
N ALA A 95 3.11 -4.73 2.00
CA ALA A 95 1.71 -5.12 1.81
C ALA A 95 1.18 -5.92 3.00
N ALA A 96 1.97 -6.86 3.54
CA ALA A 96 1.62 -7.63 4.73
C ALA A 96 1.50 -6.73 5.97
N ALA A 97 2.42 -5.79 6.14
CA ALA A 97 2.36 -4.79 7.21
C ALA A 97 1.10 -3.93 7.08
N THR A 98 0.78 -3.40 5.89
CA THR A 98 -0.46 -2.66 5.63
C THR A 98 -1.68 -3.47 6.04
N LEU A 99 -1.77 -4.74 5.64
CA LEU A 99 -2.88 -5.61 6.04
C LEU A 99 -2.93 -5.79 7.56
N ALA A 100 -1.79 -6.04 8.21
CA ALA A 100 -1.73 -6.22 9.67
C ALA A 100 -2.13 -4.95 10.43
N THR A 101 -1.67 -3.77 9.99
CA THR A 101 -1.95 -2.49 10.67
C THR A 101 -3.40 -2.05 10.47
N PHE A 102 -3.97 -2.32 9.30
CA PHE A 102 -5.31 -1.86 8.93
C PHE A 102 -6.38 -2.96 9.02
N ALA A 103 -6.04 -4.18 9.47
CA ALA A 103 -7.00 -5.26 9.71
C ALA A 103 -8.10 -4.85 10.70
N GLY A 104 -7.76 -3.98 11.66
CA GLY A 104 -8.71 -3.42 12.63
C GLY A 104 -9.90 -2.70 11.99
N ILE A 105 -9.79 -2.23 10.75
CA ILE A 105 -10.88 -1.55 10.02
C ILE A 105 -12.12 -2.45 9.87
N PHE A 106 -11.91 -3.77 9.78
CA PHE A 106 -12.99 -4.73 9.52
C PHE A 106 -13.73 -5.18 10.79
N TRP A 107 -13.09 -5.14 11.96
CA TRP A 107 -13.65 -5.73 13.19
C TRP A 107 -13.72 -4.77 14.39
N LEU A 108 -12.86 -3.76 14.45
CA LEU A 108 -12.83 -2.80 15.55
C LEU A 108 -13.82 -1.64 15.33
N THR A 109 -14.18 -0.98 16.43
CA THR A 109 -14.78 0.35 16.40
C THR A 109 -13.75 1.33 15.85
N LEU A 110 -14.11 2.07 14.81
CA LEU A 110 -13.19 2.94 14.06
C LEU A 110 -12.90 4.25 14.80
N CYS A 111 -13.88 4.64 15.60
CA CYS A 111 -13.96 5.70 16.58
C CYS A 111 -14.66 5.06 17.79
#